data_AF-A0A7C2JTW8-F1
#
_entry.id   AF-A0A7C2JTW8-F1
#
_cell.length_a   1.000
_cell.length_b   1.000
_cell.length_c   1.000
_cell.angle_alpha   90.00
_cell.angle_beta   90.00
_cell.angle_gamma   90.00
#
_symmetry.space_group_name_H-M   'P 1'
#
loop_
_entity.id
_entity.type
_entity.pdbx_description
1 polymer ?
#
loop_
_entity_poly.entity_id
_entity_poly.type
_entity_poly.pdbx_seq_one_letter_code
_entity_poly.pdbx_strand_id
1 'polypeptide(L)'
;MIEEIFAPPIPAVLPAFKPNPLLTVQSARYIDVGFDVTKFGESRRVDVSGATPDVSDTEKIELVALIKASRFRPRVADGKLGRSAPVAFRYYLVD
;
A
#
# COMPACT_ATOMS: atom_id res chain seq x y z
N MET A 1 36.24 3.09 -26.80
CA MET A 1 35.19 4.04 -27.22
C MET A 1 33.83 3.35 -27.10
N ILE A 2 33.36 3.16 -25.85
CA ILE A 2 32.05 2.57 -25.51
C ILE A 2 31.31 3.42 -24.45
N GLU A 3 32.00 4.37 -23.81
CA GLU A 3 31.48 5.12 -22.66
C GLU A 3 30.39 6.15 -23.01
N GLU A 4 30.34 6.64 -24.25
CA GLU A 4 29.35 7.65 -24.68
C GLU A 4 27.94 7.08 -24.93
N ILE A 5 27.78 5.75 -25.01
CA ILE A 5 26.47 5.14 -25.33
C ILE A 5 25.56 5.05 -24.08
N PHE A 6 26.13 5.13 -22.87
CA PHE A 6 25.42 4.82 -21.62
C PHE A 6 25.12 6.04 -20.72
N ALA A 7 25.48 7.25 -21.13
CA ALA A 7 25.25 8.47 -20.34
C ALA A 7 24.30 9.41 -21.09
N PRO A 8 22.98 9.37 -20.83
CA PRO A 8 22.08 10.36 -21.41
C PRO A 8 22.47 11.78 -20.94
N PRO A 9 22.51 12.77 -21.84
CA PRO A 9 22.95 14.14 -21.53
C PRO A 9 22.03 14.91 -20.57
N ILE A 10 20.85 14.35 -20.26
CA ILE A 10 19.93 14.87 -19.25
C ILE A 10 19.71 13.74 -18.25
N PRO A 11 20.00 13.93 -16.95
CA PRO A 11 19.65 12.96 -15.94
C PRO A 11 18.15 12.72 -16.02
N ALA A 12 17.73 11.48 -16.33
CA ALA A 12 16.35 11.10 -16.18
C ALA A 12 16.03 11.20 -14.69
N VAL A 13 15.35 12.26 -14.28
CA VAL A 13 14.91 12.44 -12.90
C VAL A 13 13.89 11.34 -12.65
N LEU A 14 14.32 10.31 -11.92
CA LEU A 14 13.40 9.29 -11.43
C LEU A 14 12.31 10.00 -10.62
N PRO A 15 11.03 9.61 -10.75
CA PRO A 15 9.98 10.20 -9.94
C PRO A 15 10.40 10.15 -8.48
N ALA A 16 10.41 11.31 -7.81
CA ALA A 16 10.68 11.34 -6.38
C ALA A 16 9.70 10.38 -5.70
N PHE A 17 10.24 9.37 -5.00
CA PHE A 17 9.44 8.41 -4.27
C PHE A 17 8.57 9.19 -3.28
N LYS A 18 7.27 9.32 -3.57
CA LYS A 18 6.32 9.77 -2.57
C LYS A 18 6.31 8.72 -1.45
N PRO A 19 6.38 9.13 -0.17
CA PRO A 19 6.31 8.19 0.93
C PRO A 19 5.02 7.38 0.80
N ASN A 20 5.13 6.05 0.93
CA ASN A 20 3.97 5.18 0.92
C ASN A 20 3.15 5.49 2.17
N PRO A 21 1.92 6.01 2.07
CA PRO A 21 1.15 6.39 3.24
C PRO A 21 0.77 5.17 4.09
N LEU A 22 0.87 3.94 3.55
CA LEU A 22 0.63 2.69 4.29
C LEU A 22 1.87 2.17 5.01
N LEU A 23 3.05 2.78 4.80
CA LEU A 23 4.26 2.48 5.55
C LEU A 23 4.27 3.33 6.82
N THR A 24 4.10 2.69 7.97
CA THR A 24 4.00 3.38 9.26
C THR A 24 5.08 2.91 10.22
N VAL A 25 5.56 3.83 11.06
CA VAL A 25 6.47 3.53 12.17
C VAL A 25 5.65 2.99 13.32
N GLN A 26 6.19 2.02 14.08
CA GLN A 26 5.47 1.42 15.21
C GLN A 26 5.02 2.49 16.23
N SER A 27 3.76 2.38 16.66
CA SER A 27 3.09 3.28 17.62
C SER A 27 2.19 2.47 18.56
N ALA A 28 1.81 3.05 19.69
CA ALA A 28 0.84 2.46 20.63
C ALA A 28 -0.58 2.40 20.03
N ARG A 29 -0.90 3.34 19.13
CA ARG A 29 -2.20 3.44 18.46
C ARG A 29 -2.14 2.76 17.10
N TYR A 30 -3.04 1.81 16.84
CA TYR A 30 -3.04 1.05 15.60
C TYR A 30 -4.45 0.64 15.15
N ILE A 31 -4.54 0.29 13.86
CA ILE A 31 -5.71 -0.30 13.20
C ILE A 31 -5.25 -1.56 12.45
N ASP A 32 -5.87 -2.70 12.73
CA ASP A 32 -5.67 -3.93 11.98
C ASP A 32 -6.70 -4.01 10.84
N VAL A 33 -6.22 -4.17 9.61
CA VAL A 33 -7.05 -4.16 8.40
C VAL A 33 -6.74 -5.34 7.49
N GLY A 34 -7.80 -5.96 6.96
CA GLY A 34 -7.74 -6.98 5.93
C GLY A 34 -8.43 -6.53 4.63
N PHE A 35 -7.90 -6.90 3.47
CA PHE A 35 -8.55 -6.69 2.18
C PHE A 35 -8.02 -7.63 1.10
N ASP A 36 -8.78 -7.79 0.02
CA ASP A 36 -8.41 -8.57 -1.15
C ASP A 36 -7.81 -7.67 -2.24
N VAL A 37 -6.68 -8.06 -2.82
CA VAL A 37 -6.13 -7.42 -4.04
C VAL A 37 -6.52 -8.22 -5.26
N THR A 38 -7.24 -7.59 -6.20
CA THR A 38 -7.63 -8.22 -7.46
C THR A 38 -6.46 -8.32 -8.44
N LYS A 39 -6.63 -9.09 -9.52
CA LYS A 39 -5.68 -9.14 -10.64
C LYS A 39 -5.41 -7.78 -11.31
N PHE A 40 -6.24 -6.76 -11.08
CA PHE A 40 -6.09 -5.39 -11.60
C PHE A 40 -5.49 -4.42 -10.58
N GLY A 41 -5.09 -4.93 -9.41
CA GLY A 41 -4.47 -4.11 -8.35
C GLY A 41 -5.48 -3.30 -7.53
N GLU A 42 -6.77 -3.61 -7.64
CA GLU A 42 -7.83 -2.97 -6.87
C GLU A 42 -8.04 -3.68 -5.54
N SER A 43 -8.26 -2.92 -4.47
CA SER A 43 -8.74 -3.47 -3.20
C SER A 43 -10.22 -3.82 -3.26
N ARG A 44 -10.62 -4.95 -2.68
CA ARG A 44 -12.01 -5.35 -2.44
C ARG A 44 -12.16 -5.91 -1.03
N ARG A 45 -13.40 -5.96 -0.52
CA ARG A 45 -13.73 -6.54 0.80
C ARG A 45 -12.82 -6.01 1.93
N VAL A 46 -12.65 -4.69 1.96
CA VAL A 46 -11.87 -4.02 3.01
C VAL A 46 -12.62 -4.16 4.33
N ASP A 47 -11.95 -4.68 5.35
CA ASP A 47 -12.50 -4.97 6.67
C ASP A 47 -11.53 -4.53 7.77
N VAL A 48 -12.05 -3.93 8.82
CA VAL A 48 -11.28 -3.53 10.00
C VAL A 48 -11.45 -4.61 11.05
N SER A 49 -10.40 -5.40 11.29
CA SER A 49 -10.45 -6.55 12.19
C SER A 49 -10.18 -6.19 13.65
N GLY A 50 -9.57 -5.03 13.91
CA GLY A 50 -9.29 -4.53 15.26
C GLY A 50 -8.69 -3.13 15.26
N ALA A 51 -8.71 -2.47 16.41
CA ALA A 51 -8.03 -1.19 16.64
C ALA A 51 -7.75 -0.97 18.13
N THR A 52 -6.83 -0.08 18.47
CA THR A 52 -6.65 0.41 19.86
C THR A 52 -7.94 1.12 20.34
N PRO A 53 -8.34 1.03 21.63
CA PRO A 53 -9.64 1.52 22.09
C PRO A 53 -9.93 3.02 21.86
N ASP A 54 -8.89 3.83 21.74
CA ASP A 54 -8.95 5.29 21.55
C ASP A 54 -8.95 5.71 20.07
N VAL A 55 -8.95 4.75 19.14
CA VAL A 55 -9.06 5.04 17.71
C VAL A 55 -10.51 5.36 17.35
N SER A 56 -10.69 6.57 16.81
CA SER A 56 -11.98 7.07 16.35
C SER A 56 -12.48 6.34 15.10
N ASP A 57 -13.79 6.37 14.89
CA ASP A 57 -14.37 5.81 13.67
C ASP A 57 -14.00 6.62 12.42
N THR A 58 -13.74 7.93 12.57
CA THR A 58 -13.23 8.78 11.48
C THR A 58 -11.88 8.28 10.97
N GLU A 59 -10.93 7.99 11.87
CA GLU A 59 -9.60 7.46 11.49
C GLU A 59 -9.72 6.11 10.74
N LYS A 60 -10.65 5.24 11.17
CA LYS A 60 -10.94 3.98 10.46
C LYS A 60 -11.50 4.24 9.06
N ILE A 61 -12.45 5.15 8.94
CA ILE A 61 -13.09 5.53 7.66
C ILE A 61 -12.04 6.10 6.70
N GLU A 62 -11.17 6.98 7.19
CA GLU A 62 -10.09 7.58 6.40
C GLU A 62 -9.12 6.52 5.87
N LEU A 63 -8.69 5.58 6.71
CA LEU A 63 -7.82 4.48 6.29
C LEU A 63 -8.52 3.59 5.24
N VAL A 64 -9.80 3.26 5.45
CA VAL A 64 -10.58 2.48 4.48
C VAL A 64 -10.70 3.22 3.15
N ALA A 65 -10.93 4.54 3.18
CA ALA A 65 -11.00 5.38 1.98
C ALA A 65 -9.66 5.42 1.25
N LEU A 66 -8.54 5.56 1.99
CA LEU A 66 -7.19 5.51 1.46
C LEU A 66 -6.89 4.18 0.75
N ILE A 67 -7.24 3.05 1.38
CA ILE A 67 -7.05 1.71 0.79
C ILE A 67 -7.87 1.59 -0.50
N LYS A 68 -9.14 2.01 -0.48
CA LYS A 68 -10.03 1.96 -1.66
C LYS A 68 -9.54 2.83 -2.82
N ALA A 69 -8.91 3.98 -2.52
CA ALA A 69 -8.36 4.87 -3.53
C ALA A 69 -6.98 4.40 -4.07
N SER A 70 -6.31 3.50 -3.36
CA SER A 70 -4.96 3.04 -3.69
C SER A 70 -4.94 1.94 -4.75
N ARG A 71 -3.79 1.80 -5.43
CA ARG A 71 -3.50 0.69 -6.34
C ARG A 71 -2.39 -0.17 -5.76
N PHE A 72 -2.63 -1.47 -5.74
CA PHE A 72 -1.73 -2.47 -5.17
C PHE A 72 -1.12 -3.35 -6.24
N ARG A 73 0.06 -3.90 -5.97
CA ARG A 73 0.69 -4.86 -6.87
C ARG A 73 -0.02 -6.21 -6.75
N PRO A 74 -0.63 -6.75 -7.82
CA PRO A 74 -1.24 -8.08 -7.79
C PRO A 74 -0.19 -9.15 -7.55
N ARG A 75 -0.56 -10.21 -6.83
CA ARG A 75 0.32 -11.36 -6.66
C ARG A 75 0.33 -12.21 -7.94
N VAL A 76 1.53 -12.51 -8.43
CA VAL A 76 1.76 -13.51 -9.48
C VAL A 76 2.25 -14.78 -8.79
N ALA A 77 1.59 -15.91 -9.08
CA ALA A 77 2.00 -17.24 -8.65
C ALA A 77 2.04 -18.13 -9.90
N ASP A 78 3.12 -18.89 -10.08
CA ASP A 78 3.31 -19.81 -11.21
C ASP A 78 3.07 -19.17 -12.59
N GLY A 79 3.57 -17.94 -12.76
CA GLY A 79 3.44 -17.17 -14.00
C GLY A 79 2.02 -16.66 -14.31
N LYS A 80 1.07 -16.85 -13.39
CA LYS A 80 -0.33 -16.41 -13.53
C LYS A 80 -0.69 -15.39 -12.45
N LEU A 81 -1.53 -14.42 -12.81
CA LEU A 81 -2.12 -13.53 -11.82
C LEU A 81 -3.09 -14.33 -10.95
N GLY A 82 -2.87 -14.31 -9.63
CA GLY A 82 -3.83 -14.87 -8.68
C GLY A 82 -5.18 -14.19 -8.84
N ARG A 83 -6.28 -14.95 -8.70
CA ARG A 83 -7.65 -14.40 -8.83
C ARG A 83 -7.93 -13.30 -7.80
N SER A 84 -7.45 -13.51 -6.58
CA SER A 84 -7.46 -12.57 -5.46
C SER A 84 -6.34 -12.95 -4.50
N ALA A 85 -5.66 -11.97 -3.91
CA ALA A 85 -4.68 -12.20 -2.86
C ALA A 85 -5.11 -11.45 -1.59
N PRO A 86 -5.38 -12.14 -0.47
CA PRO A 86 -5.67 -11.48 0.78
C PRO A 86 -4.42 -10.79 1.31
N VAL A 87 -4.61 -9.58 1.82
CA VAL A 87 -3.61 -8.76 2.49
C VAL A 87 -4.15 -8.41 3.86
N ALA A 88 -3.37 -8.66 4.91
CA ALA A 88 -3.68 -8.25 6.26
C ALA A 88 -2.47 -7.55 6.85
N PHE A 89 -2.68 -6.40 7.47
CA PHE A 89 -1.59 -5.62 8.06
C PHE A 89 -2.09 -4.75 9.22
N ARG A 90 -1.14 -4.37 10.07
CA ARG A 90 -1.34 -3.38 11.13
C ARG A 90 -0.87 -2.02 10.63
N TYR A 91 -1.76 -1.04 10.68
CA TYR A 91 -1.48 0.35 10.38
C TYR A 91 -1.31 1.13 11.68
N TYR A 92 -0.16 1.78 11.88
CA TYR A 92 0.11 2.57 13.07
C TYR A 92 -0.27 4.03 12.85
N LEU A 93 -0.99 4.61 13.81
CA LEU A 93 -1.34 6.02 13.82
C LEU A 93 -0.22 6.80 14.50
N VAL A 94 0.21 7.87 13.83
CA VAL A 94 1.16 8.83 14.39
C VAL A 94 0.35 9.95 15.00
N ASP A 95 0.65 10.31 16.24
CA ASP A 95 0.04 11.46 16.92
C ASP A 95 0.49 12.80 16.31
#